data_AF-A0A6C0ANM6-F1
#
_entry.id   AF-A0A6C0ANM6-F1
#
_cell.length_a   1.000
_cell.length_b   1.000
_cell.length_c   1.000
_cell.angle_alpha   90.00
_cell.angle_beta   90.00
_cell.angle_gamma   90.00
#
_symmetry.space_group_name_H-M   'P 1'
#
loop_
_entity.id
_entity.type
_entity.pdbx_description
1 polymer ?
#
loop_
_entity_poly.entity_id
_entity_poly.type
_entity_poly.pdbx_seq_one_letter_code
_entity_poly.pdbx_strand_id
1 'polypeptide(L)'
;MNEFEYNDIDSDLDKDRKKSKIELIQDFLYFESYNMVLLKEDMKRRFSIISPFFLDNLEIYHLSDFIIYLLFNKTEYTLKNYNINFLDLFTHKYNNELNISYNIISKYIEKFTNIKINFKTWVLFCITYSY
;
A
#
# COMPACT_ATOMS: atom_id res chain seq x y z
N MET A 1 -43.22 22.65 -42.99
CA MET A 1 -41.85 23.21 -42.84
C MET A 1 -41.57 23.26 -41.36
N ASN A 2 -40.74 22.34 -40.90
CA ASN A 2 -39.89 22.40 -39.70
C ASN A 2 -39.10 21.10 -39.73
N GLU A 3 -37.87 21.22 -40.23
CA GLU A 3 -36.85 20.19 -40.24
C GLU A 3 -36.52 19.85 -38.78
N PHE A 4 -36.76 18.60 -38.39
CA PHE A 4 -36.16 18.05 -37.18
C PHE A 4 -34.73 17.66 -37.57
N GLU A 5 -33.79 18.58 -37.35
CA GLU A 5 -32.37 18.30 -37.43
C GLU A 5 -32.01 17.26 -36.37
N TYR A 6 -31.51 16.12 -36.86
CA TYR A 6 -30.77 15.14 -36.11
C TYR A 6 -29.60 15.82 -35.40
N ASN A 7 -29.49 15.59 -34.09
CA ASN A 7 -28.18 15.51 -33.46
C ASN A 7 -28.14 14.17 -32.75
N ASP A 8 -27.71 13.16 -33.51
CA ASP A 8 -27.01 12.01 -32.95
C ASP A 8 -25.82 12.56 -32.16
N ILE A 9 -26.03 12.75 -30.87
CA ILE A 9 -24.93 13.04 -29.95
C ILE A 9 -24.11 11.75 -29.90
N ASP A 10 -23.03 11.75 -30.67
CA ASP A 10 -21.92 10.81 -30.63
C ASP A 10 -21.62 10.43 -29.16
N SER A 11 -22.18 9.30 -28.74
CA SER A 11 -21.91 8.68 -27.43
C SER A 11 -20.55 7.99 -27.37
N ASP A 12 -19.68 8.24 -28.35
CA ASP A 12 -18.34 7.64 -28.48
C ASP A 12 -17.21 8.51 -27.91
N LEU A 13 -17.51 9.62 -27.23
CA LEU A 13 -16.50 10.50 -26.63
C LEU A 13 -15.85 9.98 -25.33
N ASP A 14 -16.28 8.83 -24.80
CA ASP A 14 -15.79 8.30 -23.52
C ASP A 14 -14.87 7.07 -23.64
N LYS A 15 -14.27 6.85 -24.81
CA LYS A 15 -13.19 5.87 -24.98
C LYS A 15 -11.84 6.60 -24.97
N ASP A 16 -11.07 6.33 -23.91
CA ASP A 16 -9.63 6.60 -23.78
C ASP A 16 -9.17 7.95 -23.19
N ARG A 17 -9.93 8.56 -22.27
CA ARG A 17 -9.28 9.52 -21.36
C ARG A 17 -8.30 8.77 -20.45
N LYS A 18 -7.00 8.94 -20.70
CA LYS A 18 -5.93 8.45 -19.81
C LYS A 18 -6.12 9.07 -18.42
N LYS A 19 -6.44 8.25 -17.42
CA LYS A 19 -6.57 8.68 -16.03
C LYS A 19 -5.26 9.32 -15.55
N SER A 20 -5.38 10.45 -14.86
CA SER A 20 -4.27 11.03 -14.11
C SER A 20 -3.86 10.11 -12.96
N LYS A 21 -2.64 10.32 -12.45
CA LYS A 21 -2.13 9.56 -11.30
C LYS A 21 -3.00 9.72 -10.06
N ILE A 22 -3.58 10.92 -9.84
CA ILE A 22 -4.46 11.19 -8.70
C ILE A 22 -5.75 10.38 -8.83
N GLU A 23 -6.35 10.35 -10.02
CA GLU A 23 -7.54 9.53 -10.30
C GLU A 23 -7.25 8.04 -10.06
N LEU A 24 -6.09 7.54 -10.51
CA LEU A 24 -5.69 6.14 -10.27
C LEU A 24 -5.51 5.81 -8.77
N ILE A 25 -4.97 6.74 -7.98
CA ILE A 25 -4.83 6.57 -6.52
C ILE A 25 -6.20 6.60 -5.84
N GLN A 26 -7.08 7.51 -6.24
CA GLN A 26 -8.44 7.63 -5.69
C GLN A 26 -9.25 6.37 -5.99
N ASP A 27 -9.18 5.87 -7.22
CA ASP A 27 -9.79 4.59 -7.61
C ASP A 27 -9.24 3.45 -6.74
N PHE A 28 -7.91 3.36 -6.61
CA PHE A 28 -7.29 2.34 -5.77
C PHE A 28 -7.79 2.40 -4.33
N LEU A 29 -7.80 3.58 -3.71
CA LEU A 29 -8.30 3.75 -2.34
C LEU A 29 -9.79 3.39 -2.21
N TYR A 30 -10.60 3.76 -3.20
CA TYR A 30 -12.02 3.41 -3.22
C TYR A 30 -12.24 1.89 -3.24
N PHE A 31 -11.52 1.16 -4.09
CA PHE A 31 -11.68 -0.29 -4.21
C PHE A 31 -10.97 -1.10 -3.13
N GLU A 32 -9.83 -0.63 -2.62
CA GLU A 32 -8.95 -1.42 -1.76
C GLU A 32 -8.95 -1.02 -0.28
N SER A 33 -9.59 0.09 0.10
CA SER A 33 -9.62 0.56 1.51
C SER A 33 -10.05 -0.50 2.51
N TYR A 34 -11.12 -1.26 2.21
CA TYR A 34 -11.58 -2.35 3.07
C TYR A 34 -10.57 -3.52 3.11
N ASN A 35 -9.97 -3.86 1.98
CA ASN A 35 -8.95 -4.91 1.92
C ASN A 35 -7.70 -4.54 2.72
N MET A 36 -7.35 -3.25 2.82
CA MET A 36 -6.27 -2.79 3.69
C MET A 36 -6.59 -2.96 5.18
N VAL A 37 -7.86 -2.79 5.58
CA VAL A 37 -8.31 -3.11 6.94
C VAL A 37 -8.14 -4.61 7.21
N LEU A 38 -8.64 -5.46 6.31
CA LEU A 38 -8.48 -6.91 6.42
C LEU A 38 -7.02 -7.34 6.46
N LEU A 39 -6.16 -6.68 5.68
CA LEU A 39 -4.72 -6.94 5.65
C LEU A 39 -4.06 -6.68 7.01
N LYS A 40 -4.37 -5.54 7.66
CA LYS A 40 -3.87 -5.22 9.00
C LYS A 40 -4.36 -6.23 10.04
N GLU A 41 -5.64 -6.61 9.98
CA GLU A 41 -6.20 -7.61 10.89
C GLU A 41 -5.62 -9.01 10.65
N ASP A 42 -5.32 -9.37 9.41
CA ASP A 42 -4.63 -10.60 9.06
C ASP A 42 -3.21 -10.65 9.64
N MET A 43 -2.47 -9.53 9.59
CA MET A 43 -1.18 -9.43 10.26
C MET A 43 -1.35 -9.64 11.77
N LYS A 44 -2.25 -8.89 12.43
CA LYS A 44 -2.48 -9.01 13.88
C LYS A 44 -2.87 -10.42 14.31
N ARG A 45 -3.80 -11.06 13.60
CA ARG A 45 -4.29 -12.40 13.93
C ARG A 45 -3.18 -13.46 13.92
N ARG A 46 -2.14 -13.27 13.11
CA ARG A 46 -0.98 -14.17 13.06
C ARG A 46 -0.08 -14.06 14.29
N PHE A 47 -0.24 -13.01 15.08
CA PHE A 47 0.50 -12.76 16.31
C PHE A 47 -0.40 -12.89 17.56
N SER A 48 -1.36 -13.81 17.56
CA SER A 48 -2.38 -13.98 18.61
C SER A 48 -1.89 -14.06 20.07
N ILE A 49 -0.60 -14.27 20.30
CA ILE A 49 0.03 -14.40 21.63
C ILE A 49 0.93 -13.19 21.97
N ILE A 50 1.40 -12.44 20.98
CA ILE A 50 2.37 -11.34 21.15
C ILE A 50 1.85 -10.13 20.38
N SER A 51 1.64 -8.99 21.04
CA SER A 51 1.35 -7.76 20.29
C SER A 51 2.60 -7.37 19.48
N PRO A 52 2.53 -7.36 18.15
CA PRO A 52 3.73 -7.12 17.36
C PRO A 52 4.07 -5.63 17.37
N PHE A 53 5.35 -5.33 17.58
CA PHE A 53 5.83 -4.00 18.02
C PHE A 53 5.38 -2.83 17.12
N PHE A 54 5.24 -3.06 15.81
CA PHE A 54 4.84 -2.01 14.87
C PHE A 54 3.33 -1.95 14.65
N LEU A 55 2.58 -3.06 14.81
CA LEU A 55 1.14 -3.03 14.51
C LEU A 55 0.32 -2.26 15.54
N ASP A 56 0.86 -2.10 16.75
CA ASP A 56 0.21 -1.38 17.84
C ASP A 56 0.02 0.11 17.48
N ASN A 57 1.03 0.71 16.83
CA ASN A 57 1.00 2.11 16.41
C ASN A 57 0.69 2.28 14.91
N LEU A 58 0.63 1.20 14.14
CA LEU A 58 0.35 1.26 12.71
C LEU A 58 -1.12 1.59 12.45
N GLU A 59 -1.43 2.84 12.13
CA GLU A 59 -2.73 3.21 11.56
C GLU A 59 -2.93 2.72 10.11
N ILE A 60 -4.19 2.61 9.67
CA ILE A 60 -4.52 2.16 8.31
C ILE A 60 -3.96 3.11 7.25
N TYR A 61 -3.98 4.42 7.50
CA TYR A 61 -3.47 5.39 6.53
C TYR A 61 -1.94 5.25 6.32
N HIS A 62 -1.17 4.85 7.34
CA HIS A 62 0.25 4.55 7.17
C HIS A 62 0.47 3.41 6.18
N LEU A 63 -0.36 2.36 6.28
CA LEU A 63 -0.31 1.21 5.39
C LEU A 63 -0.76 1.58 3.98
N SER A 64 -1.83 2.37 3.84
CA SER A 64 -2.28 2.83 2.53
C SER A 64 -1.25 3.71 1.84
N ASP A 65 -0.62 4.63 2.58
CA ASP A 65 0.40 5.52 2.03
C ASP A 65 1.64 4.75 1.56
N PHE A 66 2.06 3.74 2.32
CA PHE A 66 3.16 2.87 1.93
C PHE A 66 2.84 2.05 0.68
N ILE A 67 1.62 1.51 0.57
CA ILE A 67 1.20 0.75 -0.60
C ILE A 67 1.08 1.66 -1.83
N ILE A 68 0.52 2.85 -1.68
CA ILE A 68 0.47 3.86 -2.74
C ILE A 68 1.88 4.25 -3.19
N TYR A 69 2.81 4.42 -2.24
CA TYR A 69 4.21 4.68 -2.54
C TYR A 69 4.81 3.59 -3.43
N LEU A 70 4.59 2.32 -3.07
CA LEU A 70 5.09 1.16 -3.83
C LEU A 70 4.46 1.04 -5.22
N LEU A 71 3.15 1.24 -5.36
CA LEU A 71 2.43 1.00 -6.61
C LEU A 71 2.53 2.18 -7.59
N PHE A 72 2.53 3.40 -7.07
CA PHE A 72 2.43 4.60 -7.91
C PHE A 72 3.71 5.46 -7.88
N ASN A 73 4.79 5.05 -7.23
CA ASN A 73 6.05 5.79 -7.12
C ASN A 73 5.81 7.26 -6.71
N LYS A 74 5.33 7.50 -5.49
CA LYS A 74 5.19 8.86 -4.98
C LYS A 74 6.52 9.34 -4.42
N THR A 75 7.03 10.43 -4.97
CA THR A 75 8.31 11.08 -4.64
C THR A 75 8.36 11.77 -3.27
N GLU A 76 7.58 11.33 -2.27
CA GLU A 76 7.53 11.98 -0.95
C GLU A 76 7.50 11.02 0.25
N TYR A 77 7.36 9.70 0.05
CA TYR A 77 7.53 8.75 1.14
C TYR A 77 9.02 8.43 1.30
N THR A 78 9.73 9.30 2.02
CA THR A 78 11.13 9.03 2.37
C THR A 78 11.14 8.10 3.56
N LEU A 79 11.44 6.82 3.31
CA LEU A 79 11.82 5.91 4.38
C LEU A 79 12.99 6.54 5.13
N LYS A 80 12.83 6.74 6.44
CA LYS A 80 13.89 7.26 7.28
C LYS A 80 15.13 6.37 7.12
N ASN A 81 16.29 6.98 6.90
CA ASN A 81 17.55 6.26 6.89
C ASN A 81 17.99 6.02 8.34
N TYR A 82 18.18 4.76 8.70
CA TYR A 82 18.73 4.36 10.00
C TYR A 82 20.17 3.87 9.82
N ASN A 83 20.98 4.00 10.87
CA ASN A 83 22.31 3.39 10.93
C ASN A 83 22.20 1.87 10.70
N ILE A 84 23.12 1.29 9.92
CA ILE A 84 23.13 -0.14 9.60
C ILE A 84 23.13 -1.04 10.84
N ASN A 85 23.88 -0.67 11.88
CA ASN A 85 23.95 -1.43 13.13
C ASN A 85 22.58 -1.44 13.84
N PHE A 86 21.86 -0.31 13.80
CA PHE A 86 20.51 -0.25 14.37
C PHE A 86 19.54 -1.11 13.56
N LEU A 87 19.62 -1.06 12.23
CA LEU A 87 18.78 -1.85 11.34
C LEU A 87 18.99 -3.35 11.59
N ASP A 88 20.23 -3.80 11.73
CA ASP A 88 20.57 -5.20 11.97
C ASP A 88 20.10 -5.67 13.36
N LEU A 89 20.34 -4.87 14.40
CA LEU A 89 19.85 -5.16 15.76
C LEU A 89 18.32 -5.25 15.81
N PHE A 90 17.63 -4.30 15.16
CA PHE A 90 16.18 -4.28 15.08
C PHE A 90 15.64 -5.49 14.32
N THR A 91 16.22 -5.78 13.15
CA THR A 91 15.85 -6.93 12.32
C THR A 91 16.04 -8.23 13.09
N HIS A 92 17.15 -8.36 13.81
CA HIS A 92 17.42 -9.55 14.62
C HIS A 92 16.42 -9.69 15.77
N LYS A 93 16.17 -8.61 16.52
CA LYS A 93 15.26 -8.60 17.67
C LYS A 93 13.83 -8.97 17.28
N TYR A 94 13.36 -8.47 16.14
CA TYR A 94 11.98 -8.64 15.69
C TYR A 94 11.83 -9.57 14.48
N ASN A 95 12.81 -10.44 14.26
CA ASN A 95 12.94 -11.25 13.04
C ASN A 95 11.65 -12.03 12.70
N ASN A 96 11.03 -12.66 13.69
CA ASN A 96 9.82 -13.45 13.47
C ASN A 96 8.65 -12.58 13.00
N GLU A 97 8.43 -11.45 13.67
CA GLU A 97 7.36 -10.50 13.35
C GLU A 97 7.53 -9.86 11.99
N LEU A 98 8.76 -9.47 11.67
CA LEU A 98 9.12 -8.90 10.37
C LEU A 98 8.89 -9.92 9.25
N ASN A 99 9.31 -11.18 9.41
CA ASN A 99 9.12 -12.20 8.37
C ASN A 99 7.65 -12.55 8.13
N ILE A 100 6.87 -12.75 9.20
CA ILE A 100 5.45 -13.09 9.08
C ILE A 100 4.69 -11.95 8.38
N SER A 101 4.88 -10.72 8.84
CA SER A 101 4.21 -9.56 8.27
C SER A 101 4.67 -9.26 6.85
N TYR A 102 5.97 -9.41 6.56
CA TYR A 102 6.53 -9.28 5.22
C TYR A 102 5.90 -10.27 4.23
N ASN A 103 5.71 -11.52 4.63
CA ASN A 103 5.09 -12.52 3.77
C ASN A 103 3.63 -12.18 3.43
N ILE A 104 2.92 -11.55 4.37
CA ILE A 104 1.53 -11.13 4.18
C ILE A 104 1.46 -9.93 3.23
N ILE A 105 2.24 -8.87 3.50
CA ILE A 105 2.25 -7.67 2.65
C ILE A 105 2.77 -7.96 1.24
N SER A 106 3.80 -8.80 1.11
CA SER A 106 4.37 -9.15 -0.20
C SER A 106 3.33 -9.85 -1.07
N LYS A 107 2.62 -10.86 -0.52
CA LYS A 107 1.53 -11.55 -1.23
C LYS A 107 0.37 -10.63 -1.58
N TYR A 108 0.07 -9.65 -0.73
CA TYR A 108 -0.97 -8.67 -1.04
C TYR A 108 -0.56 -7.79 -2.22
N ILE A 109 0.69 -7.34 -2.26
CA ILE A 109 1.19 -6.41 -3.28
C ILE A 109 1.43 -7.09 -4.63
N GLU A 110 1.79 -8.38 -4.62
CA GLU A 110 1.88 -9.23 -5.82
C GLU A 110 0.56 -9.28 -6.62
N LYS A 111 -0.59 -8.94 -6.02
CA LYS A 111 -1.88 -8.86 -6.73
C LYS A 111 -1.95 -7.70 -7.72
N PHE A 112 -1.19 -6.62 -7.48
CA PHE A 112 -1.26 -5.38 -8.25
C PHE A 112 -0.04 -5.19 -9.15
N THR A 113 1.09 -5.81 -8.79
CA THR A 113 2.36 -5.63 -9.49
C THR A 113 3.20 -6.89 -9.44
N ASN A 114 4.02 -7.09 -10.47
CA ASN A 114 5.05 -8.14 -10.47
C ASN A 114 6.30 -7.73 -9.65
N ILE A 115 6.30 -6.55 -9.04
CA ILE A 115 7.41 -6.05 -8.22
C ILE A 115 7.39 -6.74 -6.86
N LYS A 116 8.51 -7.39 -6.52
CA LYS A 116 8.77 -7.88 -5.17
C LYS A 116 9.23 -6.74 -4.28
N ILE A 117 8.55 -6.57 -3.16
CA ILE A 117 8.99 -5.65 -2.09
C ILE A 117 10.33 -6.14 -1.58
N ASN A 118 11.30 -5.25 -1.41
CA ASN A 118 12.55 -5.61 -0.73
C ASN A 118 12.28 -5.71 0.78
N PHE A 119 12.70 -6.81 1.42
CA PHE A 119 12.58 -6.99 2.87
C PHE A 119 13.11 -5.78 3.66
N LYS A 120 14.24 -5.19 3.27
CA LYS A 120 14.80 -3.98 3.89
C LYS A 120 13.82 -2.81 3.84
N THR A 121 13.13 -2.61 2.72
CA THR A 121 12.09 -1.57 2.57
C THR A 121 10.97 -1.77 3.58
N TRP A 122 10.54 -3.02 3.76
CA TRP A 122 9.54 -3.38 4.76
C TRP A 122 10.03 -3.11 6.19
N VAL A 123 11.27 -3.51 6.53
CA VAL A 123 11.84 -3.24 7.86
C VAL A 123 11.89 -1.74 8.15
N LEU A 124 12.34 -0.92 7.19
CA LEU A 124 12.39 0.54 7.36
C LEU A 124 11.00 1.15 7.58
N PHE A 125 9.98 0.63 6.90
CA PHE A 125 8.59 1.00 7.12
C PHE A 125 8.16 0.65 8.55
N CYS A 126 8.38 -0.59 9.00
CA CYS A 126 8.03 -1.02 10.36
C CYS A 126 8.70 -0.14 11.41
N ILE A 127 10.02 0.11 11.30
CA ILE A 127 10.77 0.96 12.26
C ILE A 127 10.12 2.33 12.38
N THR A 128 9.68 2.93 11.27
CA THR A 128 9.12 4.29 11.25
C THR A 128 7.92 4.45 12.18
N TYR A 129 7.17 3.37 12.44
CA TYR A 129 5.98 3.36 13.29
C TYR A 129 6.16 2.47 14.54
N SER A 130 7.39 2.23 14.97
CA SER A 130 7.69 1.39 16.14
C SER A 130 7.90 2.15 17.44
N TYR A 131 7.98 3.50 17.40
CA TYR A 131 8.39 4.36 18.49
C TYR A 131 7.65 5.70 18.49
#